data_AF-A0A955R7Q1-F1
#
_entry.id   AF-A0A955R7Q1-F1
#
_cell.length_a   1.000
_cell.length_b   1.000
_cell.length_c   1.000
_cell.angle_alpha   90.00
_cell.angle_beta   90.00
_cell.angle_gamma   90.00
#
_symmetry.space_group_name_H-M   'P 1'
#
loop_
_entity.id
_entity.type
_entity.pdbx_description
1 polymer ?
#
loop_
_entity_poly.entity_id
_entity_poly.type
_entity_poly.pdbx_seq_one_letter_code
_entity_poly.pdbx_strand_id
1 'polypeptide(L)' 'GRFVVYEYVFSVVIMTFQRSSRVFFVPAGRSRLVKGLPYTAISMLFGWWGFPWGFIFTPISIVKNLAGGKDVTRDVIVN' A
#
# COMPACT_ATOMS: atom_id res chain seq x y z
N GLY A 1 7.47 8.77 -16.40
CA GLY A 1 6.44 8.20 -15.50
C GLY A 1 7.11 7.39 -14.43
N ARG A 2 6.38 6.87 -13.44
CA ARG A 2 6.89 5.99 -12.38
C ARG A 2 6.03 4.74 -12.28
N PHE A 3 6.66 3.61 -11.99
CA PHE A 3 5.97 2.38 -11.61
C PHE A 3 5.88 2.32 -10.09
N VAL A 4 4.66 2.21 -9.57
CA VAL A 4 4.39 2.25 -8.13
C VAL A 4 3.53 1.08 -7.70
N VAL A 5 3.79 0.59 -6.49
CA VAL A 5 2.94 -0.38 -5.79
C VAL A 5 2.43 0.23 -4.50
N TYR A 6 1.22 -0.16 -4.13
CA TYR A 6 0.58 0.23 -2.87
C TYR A 6 0.45 -0.99 -1.98
N GLU A 7 0.54 -0.77 -0.67
CA GLU A 7 0.38 -1.85 0.31
C GLU A 7 -1.03 -1.81 0.87
N TYR A 8 -1.64 -2.96 1.13
CA TYR A 8 -2.85 -3.03 1.91
C TYR A 8 -2.71 -4.07 3.03
N VAL A 9 -3.27 -3.72 4.18
CA VAL A 9 -3.26 -4.56 5.37
C VAL A 9 -4.68 -4.98 5.67
N PHE A 10 -4.89 -6.25 5.96
CA PHE A 10 -6.16 -6.73 6.49
C PHE A 10 -5.88 -7.83 7.51
N SER A 11 -6.72 -7.89 8.52
CA SER A 11 -6.61 -8.84 9.62
C SER A 11 -7.84 -9.73 9.67
N VAL A 12 -7.64 -11.01 9.92
CA VAL A 12 -8.67 -12.03 10.11
C VAL A 12 -8.48 -12.65 11.49
N VAL A 13 -9.34 -12.25 12.44
CA VAL A 13 -9.33 -12.69 13.84
C VAL A 13 -8.02 -12.35 14.56
N ILE A 14 -6.99 -13.19 14.43
CA ILE A 14 -5.65 -13.00 15.04
C ILE A 14 -4.53 -12.89 14.00
N MET A 15 -4.82 -13.17 12.72
CA MET A 15 -3.82 -13.15 11.66
C MET A 15 -3.86 -11.82 10.92
N THR A 16 -2.72 -11.16 10.77
CA THR A 16 -2.58 -9.94 9.96
C THR A 16 -1.84 -10.27 8.66
N PHE A 17 -2.38 -9.83 7.54
CA PHE A 17 -1.78 -9.97 6.23
C PHE A 17 -1.42 -8.60 5.68
N GLN A 18 -0.19 -8.45 5.20
CA GLN A 18 0.27 -7.29 4.43
C GLN A 18 0.55 -7.75 3.00
N ARG A 19 -0.11 -7.12 2.03
CA ARG A 19 0.01 -7.48 0.62
C ARG A 19 0.29 -6.25 -0.22
N SER A 20 1.02 -6.45 -1.32
CA SER A 20 1.27 -5.41 -2.32
C SER A 20 0.23 -5.50 -3.44
N SER A 21 -0.16 -4.35 -3.97
CA SER A 21 -0.95 -4.25 -5.19
C SER A 21 -0.15 -4.71 -6.41
N ARG A 22 -0.83 -4.82 -7.55
CA ARG A 22 -0.16 -4.86 -8.84
C ARG A 22 0.62 -3.56 -9.06
N VAL A 23 1.61 -3.62 -9.95
CA VAL A 23 2.38 -2.44 -10.37
C VAL A 23 1.48 -1.52 -11.18
N PHE A 24 1.44 -0.25 -10.81
CA PHE A 24 0.75 0.80 -11.55
C PHE A 24 1.75 1.72 -12.22
N PHE A 25 1.58 1.94 -13.52
CA PHE A 25 2.24 3.06 -14.18
C PHE A 25 1.50 4.36 -13.88
N VAL A 26 2.24 5.38 -13.43
CA VAL A 26 1.74 6.74 -13.21
C VAL A 26 2.52 7.71 -14.10
N PRO A 27 1.86 8.37 -15.07
CA PRO A 27 2.48 9.39 -15.89
C PRO A 27 3.05 10.55 -15.05
N ALA A 28 4.04 11.26 -15.59
CA ALA A 28 4.53 12.48 -14.95
C ALA A 28 3.39 13.51 -14.85
N GLY A 29 3.28 14.21 -13.72
CA GLY A 29 2.21 15.20 -13.47
C GLY A 29 0.86 14.63 -13.00
N ARG A 30 0.68 13.29 -12.99
CA ARG A 30 -0.50 12.68 -12.34
C ARG A 30 -0.23 12.38 -10.87
N SER A 31 -1.24 12.58 -10.02
CA SER A 31 -1.13 12.29 -8.60
C SER A 31 -1.06 10.79 -8.35
N ARG A 32 0.01 10.36 -7.67
CA ARG A 32 0.18 8.99 -7.18
C ARG A 32 -0.69 8.70 -5.96
N LEU A 33 -1.15 9.72 -5.24
CA LEU A 33 -1.94 9.56 -4.01
C LEU A 33 -3.30 8.95 -4.29
N VAL A 34 -3.97 9.43 -5.35
CA VAL A 34 -5.34 9.03 -5.69
C VAL A 34 -5.43 7.53 -5.94
N LYS A 35 -4.41 6.93 -6.58
CA LYS A 35 -4.36 5.48 -6.81
C LYS A 35 -4.15 4.66 -5.52
N GLY A 36 -3.58 5.27 -4.48
CA GLY A 36 -3.35 4.63 -3.18
C GLY A 36 -4.57 4.61 -2.25
N LEU A 37 -5.55 5.50 -2.47
CA LEU A 37 -6.70 5.68 -1.57
C LEU A 37 -7.51 4.40 -1.32
N PRO A 38 -7.82 3.56 -2.33
CA PRO A 38 -8.55 2.31 -2.07
C PRO A 38 -7.79 1.37 -1.13
N TYR A 39 -6.47 1.27 -1.27
CA TYR A 39 -5.60 0.43 -0.43
C TYR A 39 -5.46 0.98 0.99
N THR A 40 -5.40 2.31 1.11
CA THR A 40 -5.47 3.00 2.40
C THR A 40 -6.80 2.73 3.09
N ALA A 41 -7.93 2.78 2.36
CA ALA A 41 -9.25 2.50 2.91
C ALA A 41 -9.36 1.05 3.41
N ILE A 42 -8.87 0.07 2.64
CA ILE A 42 -8.81 -1.33 3.08
C ILE A 42 -8.01 -1.45 4.37
N SER A 43 -6.82 -0.85 4.42
CA SER A 43 -5.94 -0.89 5.60
C SER A 43 -6.61 -0.25 6.82
N MET A 44 -7.23 0.91 6.63
CA MET A 44 -7.90 1.65 7.69
C MET A 44 -9.16 0.94 8.22
N LEU A 45 -9.86 0.16 7.40
CA LEU A 45 -11.08 -0.53 7.83
C LEU A 45 -10.80 -1.94 8.37
N PHE A 46 -9.85 -2.65 7.77
CA PHE A 46 -9.63 -4.07 8.02
C PHE A 46 -8.28 -4.40 8.65
N GLY A 47 -7.34 -3.46 8.72
CA GLY A 47 -5.98 -3.75 9.19
C GLY A 47 -5.85 -3.92 10.71
N TRP A 48 -6.66 -3.22 11.51
CA TRP A 48 -6.48 -3.08 12.96
C TRP A 48 -6.84 -4.32 13.79
N TRP A 49 -7.61 -5.25 13.25
CA TRP A 49 -8.21 -6.34 14.03
C TRP A 49 -7.20 -7.38 14.54
N GLY A 50 -5.96 -7.39 14.03
CA GLY A 50 -4.91 -8.32 14.47
C GLY A 50 -4.02 -7.72 15.53
N PHE A 51 -3.96 -8.30 16.72
CA PHE A 51 -3.06 -7.86 17.79
C PHE A 51 -1.78 -8.71 17.83
N PRO A 52 -0.58 -8.12 17.99
CA PRO A 52 -0.26 -6.69 17.93
C PRO A 52 -0.03 -6.17 16.50
N TRP A 53 0.14 -7.07 15.54
CA TRP A 53 0.68 -6.79 14.21
C TRP A 53 -0.13 -5.80 13.38
N GLY A 54 -1.47 -5.86 13.46
CA GLY A 54 -2.38 -4.95 12.79
C GLY A 54 -2.15 -3.49 13.20
N PHE A 55 -1.94 -3.22 14.48
CA PHE A 55 -1.66 -1.87 14.97
C PHE A 55 -0.30 -1.32 14.52
N ILE A 56 0.65 -2.19 14.18
CA ILE A 56 1.97 -1.79 13.68
C ILE A 56 1.92 -1.60 12.16
N PHE A 57 1.43 -2.59 11.41
CA PHE A 57 1.48 -2.58 9.96
C PHE A 57 0.48 -1.63 9.31
N THR A 58 -0.70 -1.47 9.92
CA THR A 58 -1.75 -0.60 9.37
C THR A 58 -1.29 0.86 9.22
N PRO A 59 -0.81 1.56 10.26
CA PRO A 59 -0.37 2.95 10.11
C PRO A 59 0.81 3.09 9.14
N ILE A 60 1.74 2.12 9.13
CA ILE A 60 2.86 2.09 8.19
C ILE A 60 2.35 2.03 6.74
N SER A 61 1.41 1.14 6.45
CA SER A 61 0.83 1.00 5.10
C SER A 61 0.06 2.25 4.67
N ILE A 62 -0.70 2.87 5.58
CA ILE A 62 -1.44 4.11 5.35
C ILE A 62 -0.46 5.23 4.97
N VAL A 63 0.60 5.44 5.77
CA VAL A 63 1.60 6.48 5.50
C VAL A 63 2.30 6.23 4.16
N LYS A 64 2.71 5.00 3.86
CA LYS A 64 3.34 4.65 2.58
C LYS A 64 2.42 4.96 1.38
N ASN A 65 1.14 4.59 1.46
CA ASN A 65 0.19 4.86 0.39
C ASN A 65 -0.08 6.36 0.22
N LEU A 66 -0.22 7.08 1.34
CA LEU A 66 -0.39 8.54 1.37
C LEU A 66 0.90 9.30 1.03
N ALA A 67 2.07 8.64 0.99
CA ALA A 67 3.31 9.19 0.45
C ALA A 67 3.47 8.94 -1.07
N GLY A 68 2.47 8.29 -1.71
CA GLY A 68 2.46 8.01 -3.15
C GLY A 68 2.87 6.60 -3.54
N GLY A 69 2.89 5.67 -2.57
CA GLY A 69 3.25 4.27 -2.79
C GLY A 69 4.75 4.05 -2.93
N LYS A 70 5.15 2.77 -3.00
CA LYS A 70 6.54 2.37 -3.20
C LYS A 70 6.90 2.47 -4.67
N ASP A 71 7.92 3.25 -5.01
CA ASP A 71 8.47 3.36 -6.35
C ASP A 71 9.30 2.12 -6.68
N VAL A 72 8.86 1.36 -7.68
CA VAL A 72 9.49 0.11 -8.15
C VAL A 72 9.99 0.25 -9.59
N THR A 73 10.15 1.49 -10.07
CA THR A 73 10.58 1.77 -11.44
C THR A 73 11.90 1.08 -11.79
N ARG A 74 12.86 1.06 -10.84
CA ARG A 74 14.15 0.40 -11.04
C ARG A 74 13.98 -1.12 -11.17
N ASP A 75 13.18 -1.72 -10.29
CA ASP A 75 12.95 -3.17 -10.25
C ASP A 75 12.28 -3.67 -11.54
N VAL A 76 11.41 -2.85 -12.16
CA VAL A 76 10.70 -3.18 -13.41
C VAL A 76 11.58 -2.99 -14.65
N ILE A 77 12.57 -2.10 -14.63
CA ILE A 77 13.44 -1.82 -15.79
C ILE A 77 14.63 -2.80 -15.87
N VAL A 78 15.07 -3.32 -14.72
CA VAL A 78 16.24 -4.21 -14.63
C VAL A 78 15.88 -5.68 -14.87
N ASN A 79 14.59 -6.06 -14.76
CA ASN A 79 14.07 -7.38 -15.13
C ASN A 79 13.51 -7.38 -16.55
#